data_AF-A0A060CFI6-F1
#
_entry.id   AF-A0A060CFI6-F1
#
_cell.length_a   1.000
_cell.length_b   1.000
_cell.length_c   1.000
_cell.angle_alpha   90.00
_cell.angle_beta   90.00
_cell.angle_gamma   90.00
#
_symmetry.space_group_name_H-M   'P 1'
#
loop_
_entity.id
_entity.type
_entity.pdbx_description
1 polymer ?
#
loop_
_entity_poly.entity_id
_entity_poly.type
_entity_poly.pdbx_seq_one_letter_code
_entity_poly.pdbx_strand_id
1 'polypeptide(L)'
;QPEDRDAENGRALEGVFDFGKLDKPLLVKVSISPVSEANAVANLDQDGKGWDFDARRARATAEWNKALSSIDVSGSADQRTQFYTSLYHAMLSPTLSMDVNGEYRGPDHEVHKADGFDFYSTWSL
;
A
#
# COMPACT_ATOMS: atom_id res chain seq x y z
N GLN A 1 5.68 25.04 31.11
CA GLN A 1 5.58 23.86 30.24
C GLN A 1 6.15 24.28 28.90
N PRO A 2 7.10 23.56 28.29
CA PRO A 2 7.46 23.89 26.93
C PRO A 2 6.34 23.36 26.03
N GLU A 3 5.47 24.27 25.59
CA GLU A 3 4.56 24.03 24.48
C GLU A 3 5.41 23.92 23.21
N ASP A 4 5.44 22.73 22.63
CA ASP A 4 6.20 22.44 21.42
C ASP A 4 5.50 23.06 20.21
N ARG A 5 6.04 24.19 19.73
CA ARG A 5 5.54 24.93 18.58
C ARG A 5 5.49 24.12 17.29
N ASP A 6 6.29 23.05 17.15
CA ASP A 6 6.26 22.23 15.96
C ASP A 6 4.98 21.38 15.92
N ALA A 7 4.54 20.88 17.08
CA ALA A 7 3.29 20.14 17.20
C ALA A 7 2.05 21.01 16.88
N GLU A 8 2.03 22.27 17.32
CA GLU A 8 0.93 23.21 17.01
C GLU A 8 0.85 23.55 15.51
N ASN A 9 1.98 23.51 14.80
CA ASN A 9 2.04 23.73 13.36
C ASN A 9 1.86 22.43 12.53
N GLY A 10 1.52 21.31 13.19
CA GLY A 10 1.33 20.02 12.54
C GLY A 10 2.62 19.38 12.01
N ARG A 11 3.78 19.77 12.55
CA ARG A 11 5.10 19.24 12.20
C ARG A 11 5.58 18.30 13.30
N ALA A 12 6.37 17.30 12.93
CA ALA A 12 6.95 16.33 13.86
C ALA A 12 5.92 15.63 14.78
N LEU A 13 4.70 15.41 14.28
CA LEU A 13 3.66 14.70 15.03
C LEU A 13 4.08 13.23 15.25
N GLU A 14 3.96 12.77 16.50
CA GLU A 14 4.27 11.40 16.91
C GLU A 14 3.05 10.72 17.54
N GLY A 15 2.82 9.47 17.16
CA GLY A 15 1.85 8.59 17.83
C GLY A 15 2.58 7.54 18.67
N VAL A 16 2.46 7.63 19.99
CA VAL A 16 3.05 6.65 20.92
C VAL A 16 1.97 5.70 21.41
N PHE A 17 2.18 4.40 21.17
CA PHE A 17 1.28 3.34 21.63
C PHE A 17 2.07 2.36 22.51
N ASP A 18 1.76 2.32 23.80
CA ASP A 18 2.30 1.35 24.75
C ASP A 18 1.26 0.25 25.01
N PHE A 19 1.63 -1.00 24.73
CA PHE A 19 0.78 -2.18 24.91
C PHE A 19 1.24 -3.07 26.08
N GLY A 20 2.28 -2.66 26.82
CA GLY A 20 2.87 -3.44 27.90
C GLY A 20 3.43 -4.78 27.45
N LYS A 21 3.38 -5.78 28.35
CA LYS A 21 3.80 -7.14 28.03
C LYS A 21 2.69 -7.88 27.28
N LEU A 22 3.04 -8.40 26.10
CA LEU A 22 2.15 -9.18 25.26
C LEU A 22 2.49 -10.68 25.34
N ASP A 23 1.47 -11.52 25.47
CA ASP A 23 1.61 -12.99 25.42
C ASP A 23 1.37 -13.57 24.01
N LYS A 24 0.98 -12.72 23.05
CA LYS A 24 0.73 -13.05 21.64
C LYS A 24 1.16 -11.90 20.72
N PRO A 25 1.41 -12.14 19.43
CA PRO A 25 1.70 -11.07 18.48
C PRO A 25 0.58 -10.02 18.41
N LEU A 26 0.95 -8.74 18.44
CA LEU A 26 0.05 -7.64 18.10
C LEU A 26 -0.03 -7.55 16.57
N LEU A 27 -1.25 -7.62 16.03
CA LEU A 27 -1.49 -7.40 14.62
C LEU A 27 -2.00 -5.98 14.39
N VAL A 28 -1.44 -5.31 13.40
CA VAL A 28 -1.80 -3.93 13.03
C VAL A 28 -2.29 -3.91 11.59
N LYS A 29 -3.34 -3.12 11.37
CA LYS A 29 -3.93 -2.87 10.05
C LYS A 29 -3.78 -1.39 9.76
N VAL A 30 -3.23 -1.09 8.58
CA VAL A 30 -3.04 0.29 8.12
C VAL A 30 -3.55 0.37 6.70
N SER A 31 -4.16 1.51 6.39
CA SER A 31 -4.60 1.88 5.06
C SER A 31 -4.25 3.34 4.84
N ILE A 32 -4.07 3.71 3.58
CA ILE A 32 -3.78 5.08 3.15
C ILE A 32 -4.80 5.50 2.10
N SER A 33 -4.97 6.80 1.95
CA SER A 33 -5.78 7.41 0.90
C SER A 33 -5.09 8.68 0.41
N PRO A 34 -5.05 8.95 -0.90
CA PRO A 34 -4.61 10.24 -1.43
C PRO A 34 -5.68 11.34 -1.27
N VAL A 35 -6.92 10.99 -0.90
CA VAL A 35 -8.07 11.90 -0.84
C VAL A 35 -8.36 12.35 0.59
N SER A 36 -8.62 11.41 1.52
CA SER A 36 -9.08 11.75 2.88
C SER A 36 -8.92 10.62 3.90
N GLU A 37 -8.98 10.96 5.19
CA GLU A 37 -9.05 9.97 6.28
C GLU A 37 -10.28 9.04 6.15
N ALA A 38 -11.44 9.60 5.82
CA ALA A 38 -12.68 8.82 5.64
C ALA A 38 -12.51 7.77 4.54
N ASN A 39 -11.85 8.11 3.44
CA ASN A 39 -11.56 7.15 2.38
C ASN A 39 -10.50 6.13 2.82
N ALA A 40 -9.48 6.52 3.62
CA ALA A 40 -8.52 5.56 4.17
C ALA A 40 -9.21 4.49 5.04
N VAL A 41 -10.21 4.91 5.85
CA VAL A 41 -11.06 3.99 6.63
C VAL A 41 -11.92 3.12 5.70
N ALA A 42 -12.55 3.69 4.67
CA ALA A 42 -13.34 2.92 3.70
C ALA A 42 -12.49 1.88 2.94
N ASN A 43 -11.28 2.23 2.53
CA ASN A 43 -10.29 1.32 1.95
C ASN A 43 -9.99 0.17 2.94
N LEU A 44 -9.78 0.49 4.22
CA LEU A 44 -9.51 -0.52 5.25
C LEU A 44 -10.69 -1.45 5.51
N ASP A 45 -11.91 -0.92 5.50
CA ASP A 45 -13.13 -1.70 5.72
C ASP A 45 -13.43 -2.63 4.55
N GLN A 46 -13.19 -2.18 3.32
CA GLN A 46 -13.38 -2.99 2.13
C GLN A 46 -12.30 -4.07 1.99
N ASP A 47 -11.02 -3.68 2.01
CA ASP A 47 -9.90 -4.60 1.79
C ASP A 47 -9.55 -5.44 3.02
N GLY A 48 -9.89 -4.94 4.21
CA GLY A 48 -9.63 -5.57 5.50
C GLY A 48 -10.83 -6.33 6.08
N LYS A 49 -11.94 -6.50 5.34
CA LYS A 49 -13.09 -7.29 5.76
C LYS A 49 -12.70 -8.76 5.96
N GLY A 50 -13.05 -9.35 7.10
CA GLY A 50 -12.70 -10.75 7.41
C GLY A 50 -11.21 -10.97 7.63
N TRP A 51 -10.51 -9.97 8.19
CA TRP A 51 -9.06 -9.96 8.36
C TRP A 51 -8.50 -11.22 9.04
N ASP A 52 -7.60 -11.87 8.30
CA ASP A 52 -6.62 -12.84 8.77
C ASP A 52 -5.28 -12.47 8.11
N PHE A 53 -4.24 -12.24 8.92
CA PHE A 53 -2.93 -11.79 8.43
C PHE A 53 -2.28 -12.83 7.50
N ASP A 54 -2.31 -14.10 7.89
CA ASP A 54 -1.69 -15.18 7.14
C ASP A 54 -2.45 -15.45 5.84
N ALA A 55 -3.78 -15.41 5.88
CA ALA A 55 -4.60 -15.51 4.67
C ALA A 55 -4.32 -14.35 3.69
N ARG A 56 -4.17 -13.11 4.20
CA ARG A 56 -3.86 -11.94 3.36
C ARG A 56 -2.47 -12.05 2.73
N ARG A 57 -1.48 -12.50 3.51
CA ARG A 57 -0.12 -12.79 3.01
C ARG A 57 -0.15 -13.86 1.91
N ALA A 58 -0.85 -14.97 2.15
CA ALA A 58 -0.96 -16.06 1.18
C ALA A 58 -1.62 -15.60 -0.13
N ARG A 59 -2.69 -14.80 -0.05
CA ARG A 59 -3.34 -14.21 -1.23
C ARG A 59 -2.38 -13.30 -2.01
N ALA A 60 -1.66 -12.41 -1.33
CA ALA A 60 -0.69 -11.53 -1.97
C ALA A 60 0.44 -12.32 -2.65
N THR A 61 0.95 -13.39 -2.02
CA THR A 61 1.94 -14.29 -2.63
C THR A 61 1.39 -14.97 -3.89
N ALA A 62 0.13 -15.42 -3.87
CA ALA A 62 -0.50 -16.03 -5.04
C ALA A 62 -0.68 -15.03 -6.19
N GLU A 63 -1.10 -13.80 -5.89
CA GLU A 63 -1.23 -12.71 -6.87
C GLU A 63 0.13 -12.38 -7.51
N TRP A 64 1.21 -12.30 -6.71
CA TRP A 64 2.57 -12.10 -7.22
C TRP A 64 3.08 -13.26 -8.08
N ASN A 65 2.87 -14.50 -7.64
CA ASN A 65 3.27 -15.67 -8.43
C ASN A 65 2.58 -15.68 -9.81
N LYS A 66 1.29 -15.30 -9.87
CA LYS A 66 0.55 -15.16 -11.12
C LYS A 66 1.11 -14.04 -12.01
N ALA A 67 1.49 -12.90 -11.44
CA ALA A 67 2.08 -11.80 -12.21
C ALA A 67 3.46 -12.18 -12.77
N LEU A 68 4.31 -12.80 -11.93
CA LEU A 68 5.66 -13.21 -12.31
C LEU A 68 5.67 -14.39 -13.29
N SER A 69 4.64 -15.25 -13.29
CA SER A 69 4.49 -16.33 -14.27
C SER A 69 4.09 -15.85 -15.68
N SER A 70 4.13 -14.54 -15.95
CA SER A 70 3.89 -13.98 -17.28
C SER A 70 4.99 -14.34 -18.28
N ILE A 71 6.20 -14.67 -17.81
CA ILE A 71 7.34 -15.03 -18.65
C ILE A 71 8.03 -16.26 -18.06
N ASP A 72 8.10 -17.33 -18.83
CA ASP A 72 8.86 -18.53 -18.47
C ASP A 72 10.33 -18.40 -18.93
N VAL A 73 11.26 -18.64 -18.01
CA VAL A 73 12.71 -18.56 -18.28
C VAL A 73 13.43 -19.85 -17.90
N SER A 74 14.37 -20.27 -18.74
CA SER A 74 15.30 -21.38 -18.49
C SER A 74 16.68 -20.85 -18.08
N GLY A 75 17.35 -21.55 -17.17
CA GLY A 75 18.67 -21.15 -16.65
C GLY A 75 18.99 -21.82 -15.31
N SER A 76 20.13 -21.49 -14.71
CA SER A 76 20.46 -21.89 -13.34
C SER A 76 19.48 -21.29 -12.33
N ALA A 77 19.48 -21.80 -11.09
CA ALA A 77 18.64 -21.23 -10.02
C ALA A 77 18.95 -19.74 -9.78
N ASP A 78 20.23 -19.35 -9.86
CA ASP A 78 20.66 -17.96 -9.67
C ASP A 78 20.19 -17.06 -10.80
N GLN A 79 20.27 -17.53 -12.05
CA GLN A 79 19.79 -16.78 -13.22
C GLN A 79 18.27 -16.55 -13.14
N ARG A 80 17.51 -17.57 -12.75
CA ARG A 80 16.05 -17.43 -12.56
C ARG A 80 15.73 -16.47 -11.43
N THR A 81 16.46 -16.54 -10.31
CA THR A 81 16.29 -15.61 -9.18
C THR A 81 16.54 -14.17 -9.63
N GLN A 82 17.64 -13.92 -10.34
CA GLN A 82 17.98 -12.59 -10.84
C GLN A 82 16.92 -12.05 -11.81
N PHE A 83 16.45 -12.88 -12.74
CA PHE A 83 15.40 -12.51 -13.68
C PHE A 83 14.08 -12.15 -12.96
N TYR A 84 13.54 -13.04 -12.13
CA TYR A 84 12.26 -12.79 -11.46
C TYR A 84 12.33 -11.64 -10.44
N THR A 85 13.48 -11.43 -9.80
CA THR A 85 13.70 -10.24 -8.96
C THR A 85 13.68 -8.96 -9.79
N SER A 86 14.28 -8.97 -10.97
CA SER A 86 14.28 -7.81 -11.88
C SER A 86 12.89 -7.54 -12.43
N LEU A 87 12.14 -8.59 -12.78
CA LEU A 87 10.75 -8.49 -13.23
C LEU A 87 9.84 -7.95 -12.13
N TYR A 88 10.01 -8.43 -10.89
CA TYR A 88 9.31 -7.88 -9.72
C TYR A 88 9.56 -6.37 -9.60
N HIS A 89 10.81 -5.91 -9.65
CA HIS A 89 11.12 -4.47 -9.58
C HIS A 89 10.52 -3.67 -10.73
N ALA A 90 10.47 -4.23 -11.94
CA ALA A 90 9.86 -3.57 -13.09
C ALA A 90 8.33 -3.40 -12.95
N MET A 91 7.68 -4.17 -12.08
CA MET A 91 6.24 -4.09 -11.82
C MET A 91 5.87 -3.20 -10.62
N LEU A 92 6.84 -2.59 -9.93
CA LEU A 92 6.58 -1.77 -8.74
C LEU A 92 6.09 -0.35 -9.04
N SER A 93 6.25 0.13 -10.28
CA SER A 93 5.83 1.48 -10.69
C SER A 93 5.30 1.45 -12.13
N PRO A 94 4.27 2.25 -12.47
CA PRO A 94 3.55 3.20 -11.62
C PRO A 94 2.62 2.51 -10.59
N THR A 95 2.26 3.22 -9.53
CA THR A 95 1.41 2.68 -8.44
C THR A 95 -0.02 3.22 -8.54
N LEU A 96 -1.00 2.37 -8.20
CA LEU A 96 -2.41 2.79 -8.12
C LEU A 96 -2.54 3.90 -7.06
N SER A 97 -3.13 5.03 -7.45
CA SER A 97 -3.26 6.22 -6.62
C SER A 97 -4.70 6.71 -6.55
N MET A 98 -5.61 5.77 -6.30
CA MET A 98 -7.04 6.03 -6.12
C MET A 98 -7.60 5.20 -4.97
N ASP A 99 -8.69 5.67 -4.38
CA ASP A 99 -9.43 4.97 -3.33
C ASP A 99 -10.41 3.95 -3.90
N VAL A 100 -10.92 3.06 -3.05
CA VAL A 100 -11.84 1.98 -3.44
C VAL A 100 -13.15 2.47 -4.05
N ASN A 101 -13.53 3.73 -3.78
CA ASN A 101 -14.71 4.38 -4.36
C ASN A 101 -14.45 5.03 -5.74
N GLY A 102 -13.22 4.91 -6.26
CA GLY A 102 -12.74 5.49 -7.52
C GLY A 102 -12.28 6.94 -7.41
N GLU A 103 -12.28 7.55 -6.22
CA GLU A 103 -11.79 8.91 -6.04
C GLU A 103 -10.27 8.95 -6.03
N TYR A 104 -9.70 10.00 -6.61
CA TYR A 104 -8.26 10.25 -6.58
C TYR A 104 -7.98 11.75 -6.49
N ARG A 105 -6.78 12.11 -6.04
CA ARG A 105 -6.32 13.50 -6.01
C ARG A 105 -5.51 13.80 -7.27
N GLY A 106 -5.99 14.78 -8.04
CA GLY A 106 -5.34 15.20 -9.28
C GLY A 106 -4.09 16.06 -9.05
N PRO A 107 -3.31 16.31 -10.12
CA PRO A 107 -2.18 17.25 -10.07
C PRO A 107 -2.58 18.70 -9.77
N ASP A 108 -3.86 19.04 -9.99
CA ASP A 108 -4.48 20.30 -9.59
C ASP A 108 -4.83 20.37 -8.09
N HIS A 109 -4.50 19.32 -7.34
CA HIS A 109 -4.85 19.10 -5.94
C HIS A 109 -6.35 18.94 -5.66
N GLU A 110 -7.19 18.85 -6.68
CA GLU A 110 -8.62 18.61 -6.53
C GLU A 110 -8.96 17.12 -6.49
N VAL A 111 -10.14 16.82 -5.95
CA VAL A 111 -10.67 15.45 -5.90
C VAL A 111 -11.44 15.17 -7.19
N HIS A 112 -11.04 14.10 -7.87
CA HIS A 112 -11.67 13.62 -9.09
C HIS A 112 -12.16 12.20 -8.88
N LYS A 113 -13.00 11.71 -9.79
CA LYS A 113 -13.48 10.33 -9.78
C LYS A 113 -13.13 9.67 -11.11
N ALA A 114 -12.44 8.54 -11.02
CA ALA A 114 -12.10 7.75 -12.19
C ALA A 114 -13.36 7.06 -12.74
N ASP A 115 -13.55 7.15 -14.06
CA ASP A 115 -14.67 6.55 -14.78
C ASP A 115 -14.15 5.76 -15.97
N GLY A 116 -14.20 4.42 -15.89
CA GLY A 116 -13.70 3.52 -16.91
C GLY A 116 -12.17 3.39 -16.97
N PHE A 117 -11.44 3.86 -15.95
CA PHE A 117 -9.99 3.69 -15.84
C PHE A 117 -9.54 3.62 -14.37
N ASP A 118 -8.30 3.17 -14.16
CA ASP A 118 -7.61 3.21 -12.88
C ASP A 118 -6.59 4.35 -12.90
N PHE A 119 -6.56 5.19 -11.86
CA PHE A 119 -5.61 6.30 -11.78
C PHE A 119 -4.28 5.86 -11.15
N TYR A 120 -3.18 6.10 -11.87
CA TYR A 120 -1.82 5.72 -11.45
C TYR A 120 -0.91 6.93 -11.27
N SER A 121 0.01 6.87 -10.29
CA SER A 121 1.00 7.91 -9.98
C SER A 121 2.43 7.33 -9.91
N THR A 122 3.38 8.05 -9.31
CA THR A 122 4.81 7.69 -9.14
C THR A 122 5.58 7.49 -10.45
N TRP A 123 5.30 8.33 -11.44
CA TRP A 123 5.97 8.33 -12.74
C TRP A 123 7.39 8.90 -12.67
N SER A 124 8.38 8.19 -13.22
CA SER A 124 9.77 8.62 -13.38
C SER A 124 10.15 8.63 -14.86
N LEU A 125 9.65 9.64 -15.58
CA LEU A 125 9.80 9.80 -17.04
C LEU A 125 11.05 10.59 -17.46
#